data_AF-A0A832WZV8-F1
#
_entry.id   AF-A0A832WZV8-F1
#
_cell.length_a   1.000
_cell.length_b   1.000
_cell.length_c   1.000
_cell.angle_alpha   90.00
_cell.angle_beta   90.00
_cell.angle_gamma   90.00
#
_symmetry.space_group_name_H-M   'P 1'
#
loop_
_entity.id
_entity.type
_entity.pdbx_description
1 polymer ?
#
loop_
_entity_poly.entity_id
_entity_poly.type
_entity_poly.pdbx_seq_one_letter_code
_entity_poly.pdbx_strand_id
1 'polypeptide(L)'
;MGRRSNRPSQSRELICNSDITIHLKENDKLYHYKTDEHGNVRTNKRAWDGLNATVILGKVDSIDNDIFIKHGIKVWSCAISTSGRISSIGIPETDVTVIIHK
;
A
#
# COMPACT_ATOMS: atom_id res chain seq x y z
N MET A 1 25.54 14.83 2.81
CA MET A 1 24.81 15.19 1.57
C MET A 1 23.71 14.17 1.33
N GLY A 2 22.45 14.52 1.59
CA GLY A 2 21.32 13.61 1.40
C GLY A 2 21.04 13.41 -0.09
N ARG A 3 21.19 12.19 -0.59
CA ARG A 3 20.75 11.81 -1.95
C ARG A 3 19.23 11.92 -1.99
N ARG A 4 18.70 13.06 -2.47
CA ARG A 4 17.31 13.14 -2.92
C ARG A 4 17.18 12.21 -4.12
N SER A 5 16.46 11.11 -3.94
CA SER A 5 16.12 10.21 -5.04
C SER A 5 15.17 10.95 -5.98
N ASN A 6 15.67 11.31 -7.18
CA ASN A 6 14.89 11.91 -8.27
C ASN A 6 13.92 10.92 -8.95
N ARG A 7 13.69 9.72 -8.38
CA ARG A 7 12.67 8.82 -8.91
C ARG A 7 11.29 9.39 -8.55
N PRO A 8 10.38 9.60 -9.51
CA PRO A 8 9.02 10.00 -9.21
C PRO A 8 8.43 9.00 -8.22
N SER A 9 7.73 9.51 -7.20
CA SER A 9 7.04 8.66 -6.24
C SER A 9 6.07 7.77 -7.01
N GLN A 10 6.31 6.45 -6.97
CA GLN A 10 5.37 5.47 -7.52
C GLN A 10 4.17 5.23 -6.57
N SER A 11 4.15 5.93 -5.44
CA SER A 11 3.01 6.03 -4.53
C SER A 11 2.28 7.36 -4.74
N ARG A 12 0.94 7.28 -4.83
CA ARG A 12 0.04 8.43 -4.85
C ARG A 12 -0.93 8.30 -3.69
N GLU A 13 -0.90 9.27 -2.78
CA GLU A 13 -1.88 9.35 -1.68
C GLU A 13 -3.27 9.68 -2.23
N LEU A 14 -4.25 8.93 -1.79
CA LEU A 14 -5.68 9.13 -2.03
C LEU A 14 -6.25 9.93 -0.85
N ILE A 15 -6.64 11.17 -1.12
CA ILE A 15 -7.26 12.03 -0.11
C ILE A 15 -8.72 11.59 0.06
N CYS A 16 -9.01 10.91 1.16
CA CYS A 16 -10.33 10.38 1.48
C CYS A 16 -11.06 11.36 2.41
N ASN A 17 -11.92 12.22 1.86
CA ASN A 17 -12.69 13.23 2.62
C ASN A 17 -13.97 12.65 3.27
N SER A 18 -14.24 11.38 3.06
CA SER A 18 -15.35 10.64 3.63
C SER A 18 -14.91 9.21 3.94
N ASP A 19 -15.76 8.46 4.63
CA ASP A 19 -15.62 7.02 4.71
C ASP A 19 -15.65 6.44 3.28
N ILE A 20 -14.82 5.45 3.00
CA ILE A 20 -14.74 4.76 1.71
C ILE A 20 -14.87 3.26 1.91
N THR A 21 -15.46 2.59 0.93
CA THR A 21 -15.50 1.13 0.86
C THR A 21 -14.68 0.71 -0.35
N ILE A 22 -13.74 -0.21 -0.15
CA ILE A 22 -13.00 -0.85 -1.25
C ILE A 22 -13.59 -2.23 -1.45
N HIS A 23 -14.16 -2.45 -2.64
CA HIS A 23 -14.64 -3.76 -3.07
C HIS A 23 -13.47 -4.56 -3.66
N LEU A 24 -13.09 -5.66 -3.02
CA LEU A 24 -12.04 -6.56 -3.49
C LEU A 24 -12.54 -7.40 -4.66
N LYS A 25 -11.70 -7.57 -5.67
CA LYS A 25 -11.92 -8.53 -6.76
C LYS A 25 -11.51 -9.93 -6.33
N GLU A 26 -11.99 -10.93 -7.05
CA GLU A 26 -11.72 -12.36 -6.80
C GLU A 26 -10.21 -12.69 -6.69
N ASN A 27 -9.37 -12.00 -7.46
CA ASN A 27 -7.92 -12.23 -7.48
C ASN A 27 -7.12 -11.30 -6.59
N ASP A 28 -7.76 -10.31 -5.97
CA ASP A 28 -7.08 -9.38 -5.07
C ASP A 28 -6.63 -10.13 -3.82
N LYS A 29 -5.45 -9.77 -3.32
CA LYS A 29 -4.89 -10.41 -2.12
C LYS A 29 -4.55 -9.39 -1.06
N LEU A 30 -5.09 -9.61 0.13
CA LEU A 30 -4.86 -8.78 1.30
C LEU A 30 -3.70 -9.34 2.14
N TYR A 31 -2.80 -8.46 2.57
CA TYR A 31 -1.67 -8.78 3.43
C TYR A 31 -1.43 -7.67 4.45
N HIS A 32 -0.98 -8.02 5.64
CA HIS A 32 -0.53 -7.07 6.65
C HIS A 32 1.00 -7.01 6.67
N TYR A 33 1.54 -5.81 6.63
CA TYR A 33 2.96 -5.55 6.67
C TYR A 33 3.27 -4.43 7.66
N LYS A 34 4.56 -4.29 7.97
CA LYS A 34 5.12 -3.13 8.63
C LYS A 34 6.08 -2.42 7.67
N THR A 35 6.02 -1.09 7.60
CA THR A 35 6.97 -0.33 6.81
C THR A 35 8.38 -0.37 7.41
N ASP A 36 9.40 -0.29 6.57
CA ASP A 36 10.79 -0.16 7.02
C ASP A 36 11.13 1.26 7.50
N GLU A 37 12.36 1.48 7.95
CA GLU A 37 12.88 2.78 8.42
C GLU A 37 12.75 3.92 7.38
N HIS A 38 12.57 3.56 6.10
CA HIS A 38 12.39 4.50 5.00
C HIS A 38 10.93 4.60 4.53
N GLY A 39 9.98 4.00 5.26
CA GLY A 39 8.56 4.02 4.97
C GLY A 39 8.13 3.13 3.80
N ASN A 40 8.92 2.13 3.42
CA ASN A 40 8.60 1.20 2.31
C ASN A 40 8.05 -0.11 2.83
N VAL A 41 7.29 -0.81 1.99
CA VAL A 41 6.87 -2.19 2.28
C VAL A 41 7.71 -3.17 1.48
N ARG A 42 8.33 -4.13 2.17
CA ARG A 42 9.06 -5.25 1.56
C ARG A 42 8.18 -6.48 1.50
N THR A 43 7.61 -6.77 0.34
CA THR A 43 6.80 -7.98 0.15
C THR A 43 7.68 -9.23 -0.03
N ASN A 44 8.91 -9.06 -0.51
CA ASN A 44 9.84 -10.13 -0.90
C ASN A 44 9.26 -11.10 -1.96
N LYS A 45 8.20 -10.70 -2.67
CA LYS A 45 7.57 -11.48 -3.74
C LYS A 45 7.92 -10.89 -5.10
N ARG A 46 9.04 -11.33 -5.69
CA ARG A 46 9.46 -10.89 -7.04
C ARG A 46 8.40 -11.14 -8.12
N ALA A 47 7.58 -12.18 -7.95
CA ALA A 47 6.47 -12.50 -8.85
C ALA A 47 5.37 -11.41 -8.89
N TRP A 48 5.42 -10.39 -8.04
CA TRP A 48 4.48 -9.27 -8.04
C TRP A 48 5.04 -8.01 -8.71
N ASP A 49 6.22 -8.10 -9.32
CA ASP A 49 6.77 -7.01 -10.11
C ASP A 49 5.79 -6.53 -11.19
N GLY A 50 5.63 -5.22 -11.30
CA GLY A 50 4.70 -4.59 -12.25
C GLY A 50 3.23 -4.62 -11.84
N LEU A 51 2.86 -5.30 -10.75
CA LEU A 51 1.51 -5.25 -10.22
C LEU A 51 1.25 -3.93 -9.48
N ASN A 52 -0.02 -3.54 -9.45
CA ASN A 52 -0.50 -2.44 -8.64
C ASN A 52 -0.84 -2.94 -7.23
N ALA A 53 -0.65 -2.08 -6.24
CA ALA A 53 -1.05 -2.31 -4.87
C ALA A 53 -1.78 -1.09 -4.29
N THR A 54 -2.74 -1.33 -3.41
CA THR A 54 -3.28 -0.31 -2.53
C THR A 54 -2.70 -0.52 -1.14
N VAL A 55 -2.15 0.53 -0.53
CA VAL A 55 -1.65 0.51 0.84
C VAL A 55 -2.59 1.33 1.70
N ILE A 56 -3.02 0.78 2.83
CA ILE A 56 -3.93 1.42 3.79
C ILE A 56 -3.16 1.54 5.11
N LEU A 57 -3.21 2.72 5.74
CA LEU A 57 -2.57 2.94 7.02
C LEU A 57 -3.29 2.15 8.13
N GLY A 58 -2.52 1.41 8.93
CA GLY A 58 -3.04 0.54 9.98
C GLY A 58 -3.45 -0.84 9.47
N LYS A 59 -3.97 -1.66 10.39
CA LYS A 59 -4.49 -2.98 10.07
C LYS A 59 -5.99 -2.90 9.86
N VAL A 60 -6.41 -3.23 8.65
CA VAL A 60 -7.81 -3.42 8.27
C VAL A 60 -7.99 -4.83 7.73
N ASP A 61 -9.15 -5.40 7.99
CA ASP A 61 -9.59 -6.70 7.49
C ASP A 61 -10.76 -6.51 6.51
N SER A 62 -10.96 -7.50 5.66
CA SER A 62 -12.10 -7.54 4.75
C SER A 62 -13.27 -8.32 5.35
N ILE A 63 -14.49 -7.84 5.14
CA ILE A 63 -15.74 -8.53 5.47
C ILE A 63 -16.53 -8.64 4.16
N ASP A 64 -16.91 -9.86 3.75
CA ASP A 64 -17.67 -10.11 2.52
C ASP A 64 -17.04 -9.48 1.25
N ASN A 65 -15.70 -9.54 1.15
CA ASN A 65 -14.88 -8.90 0.12
C ASN A 65 -14.84 -7.37 0.15
N ASP A 66 -15.40 -6.74 1.16
CA ASP A 66 -15.38 -5.29 1.33
C ASP A 66 -14.42 -4.88 2.45
N ILE A 67 -13.71 -3.77 2.24
CA ILE A 67 -12.89 -3.12 3.25
C ILE A 67 -13.46 -1.75 3.52
N PHE A 68 -13.89 -1.53 4.76
CA PHE A 68 -14.42 -0.27 5.23
C PHE A 68 -13.30 0.58 5.83
N ILE A 69 -13.06 1.74 5.23
CA ILE A 69 -12.02 2.67 5.66
C ILE A 69 -12.70 3.95 6.12
N LYS A 70 -12.51 4.28 7.40
CA LYS A 70 -13.04 5.51 7.99
C LYS A 70 -12.31 6.74 7.42
N HIS A 71 -13.01 7.85 7.36
CA HIS A 71 -12.44 9.16 7.02
C HIS A 71 -11.19 9.44 7.87
N GLY A 72 -10.21 10.09 7.24
CA GLY A 72 -8.93 10.41 7.88
C GLY A 72 -7.89 9.28 7.88
N ILE A 73 -8.26 8.04 7.53
CA ILE A 73 -7.28 6.99 7.27
C ILE A 73 -6.62 7.26 5.91
N LYS A 74 -5.29 7.24 5.89
CA LYS A 74 -4.52 7.45 4.68
C LYS A 74 -4.46 6.18 3.83
N VAL A 75 -4.62 6.37 2.53
CA VAL A 75 -4.56 5.30 1.53
C VAL A 75 -3.65 5.74 0.40
N TRP A 76 -2.87 4.82 -0.15
CA TRP A 76 -1.99 5.07 -1.29
C TRP A 76 -2.24 4.04 -2.38
N SER A 77 -2.22 4.49 -3.63
CA SER A 77 -2.05 3.62 -4.78
C SER A 77 -0.56 3.56 -5.13
N CYS A 78 0.00 2.37 -5.24
CA CYS A 78 1.43 2.13 -5.40
C CYS A 78 1.71 1.10 -6.50
N ALA A 79 2.84 1.23 -7.19
CA ALA A 79 3.39 0.14 -8.00
C ALA A 79 4.38 -0.72 -7.20
N ILE A 80 4.45 -2.02 -7.53
CA ILE A 80 5.44 -2.93 -6.97
C ILE A 80 6.64 -3.02 -7.92
N SER A 81 7.83 -2.74 -7.39
CA SER A 81 9.07 -2.80 -8.15
C SER A 81 9.64 -4.23 -8.28
N THR A 82 10.60 -4.42 -9.19
CA THR A 82 11.29 -5.68 -9.53
C THR A 82 11.88 -6.45 -8.34
N SER A 83 12.12 -5.78 -7.22
CA SER A 83 12.60 -6.42 -5.99
C SER A 83 11.47 -6.91 -5.06
N GLY A 84 10.21 -6.79 -5.47
CA GLY A 84 9.05 -7.02 -4.61
C GLY A 84 8.91 -5.93 -3.52
N ARG A 85 9.35 -4.71 -3.81
CA ARG A 85 9.26 -3.57 -2.90
C ARG A 85 8.18 -2.62 -3.39
N ILE A 86 7.27 -2.27 -2.50
CA ILE A 86 6.31 -1.17 -2.69
C ILE A 86 7.04 0.12 -2.33
N SER A 87 6.93 1.13 -3.19
CA SER A 87 7.53 2.44 -2.97
C SER A 87 7.10 3.05 -1.64
N SER A 88 7.96 3.91 -1.08
CA SER A 88 7.72 4.54 0.21
C SER A 88 6.37 5.27 0.25
N ILE A 89 5.61 5.05 1.32
CA ILE A 89 4.46 5.89 1.70
C ILE A 89 4.88 7.05 2.62
N GLY A 90 6.17 7.17 2.91
CA GLY A 90 6.73 8.25 3.73
C GLY A 90 6.54 8.11 5.24
N ILE A 91 6.01 6.98 5.71
CA ILE A 91 5.72 6.73 7.13
C ILE A 91 6.51 5.50 7.61
N PRO A 92 7.61 5.68 8.36
CA PRO A 92 8.45 4.59 8.85
C PRO A 92 7.78 3.73 9.93
N GLU A 93 8.24 2.49 10.06
CA GLU A 93 7.93 1.57 11.18
C GLU A 93 6.45 1.44 11.56
N THR A 94 5.57 1.54 10.58
CA THR A 94 4.12 1.61 10.80
C THR A 94 3.42 0.42 10.17
N ASP A 95 2.44 -0.12 10.89
CA ASP A 95 1.59 -1.19 10.38
C ASP A 95 0.72 -0.68 9.23
N VAL A 96 0.61 -1.48 8.17
CA VAL A 96 -0.19 -1.20 6.98
C VAL A 96 -0.85 -2.46 6.47
N THR A 97 -2.04 -2.30 5.90
CA THR A 97 -2.68 -3.32 5.06
C THR A 97 -2.33 -3.04 3.60
N VAL A 98 -1.96 -4.07 2.86
CA VAL A 98 -1.63 -4.01 1.45
C VAL A 98 -2.57 -4.94 0.68
N ILE A 99 -3.27 -4.37 -0.30
CA ILE A 99 -4.06 -5.10 -1.28
C ILE A 99 -3.22 -5.19 -2.56
N ILE A 100 -2.96 -6.40 -3.04
CA ILE A 100 -2.27 -6.67 -4.30
C ILE A 100 -3.34 -6.92 -5.36
N HIS A 101 -3.34 -6.11 -6.42
CA HIS A 101 -4.29 -6.22 -7.54
C HIS A 101 -3.72 -7.14 -8.62
N LYS A 102 -4.44 -8.22 -8.96
CA LYS A 102 -4.00 -9.26 -9.92
C LYS A 102 -4.95 -9.46 -11.09
#